data_AF-A0A0U3MRX8-F1
#
_entry.id   AF-A0A0U3MRX8-F1
#
_cell.length_a   1.000
_cell.length_b   1.000
_cell.length_c   1.000
_cell.angle_alpha   90.00
_cell.angle_beta   90.00
_cell.angle_gamma   90.00
#
_symmetry.space_group_name_H-M   'P 1'
#
loop_
_entity.id
_entity.type
_entity.pdbx_description
1 polymer ?
#
loop_
_entity_poly.entity_id
_entity_poly.type
_entity_poly.pdbx_seq_one_letter_code
_entity_poly.pdbx_strand_id
1 'polypeptide(L)'
;MNDADPDLKDVLVRVAAIQNYYIEESRETELPSDINQPTTSGDAAIHVAAMYLKPEDLSMLLAHGAEVNLVGEFGATPLHCAAVRKRLDNFVVLLQHGAAPDLRMHRGIKPVEMVRDDEALKRAFVLAVETHRQAALRRDLPAHDATTRKA
;
A
#
# COMPACT_ATOMS: atom_id res chain seq x y z
N MET A 1 -13.75 -23.36 8.42
CA MET A 1 -13.31 -22.58 9.61
C MET A 1 -11.86 -22.20 9.38
N ASN A 2 -11.62 -20.97 8.89
CA ASN A 2 -10.34 -20.24 8.80
C ASN A 2 -9.05 -21.00 8.45
N ASP A 3 -8.93 -21.45 7.20
CA ASP A 3 -7.64 -21.63 6.51
C ASP A 3 -7.05 -20.25 6.17
N ALA A 4 -6.89 -19.39 7.18
CA ALA A 4 -6.27 -18.08 6.98
C ALA A 4 -4.81 -18.30 6.57
N ASP A 5 -4.48 -17.75 5.40
CA ASP A 5 -3.15 -17.62 4.82
C ASP A 5 -2.10 -17.43 5.94
N PRO A 6 -1.10 -18.33 6.07
CA PRO A 6 -0.14 -18.28 7.16
C PRO A 6 0.57 -16.92 7.22
N ASP A 7 0.79 -16.28 6.06
CA ASP A 7 1.40 -14.96 6.00
C ASP A 7 0.45 -13.87 6.49
N LEU A 8 -0.88 -14.02 6.30
CA LEU A 8 -1.85 -13.10 6.89
C LEU A 8 -1.86 -13.19 8.42
N LYS A 9 -1.72 -14.39 8.99
CA LYS A 9 -1.62 -14.55 10.45
C LYS A 9 -0.38 -13.87 11.00
N ASP A 10 0.77 -14.08 10.36
CA ASP A 10 2.04 -13.42 10.72
C ASP A 10 1.91 -11.89 10.67
N VAL A 11 1.35 -11.36 9.58
CA VAL A 11 1.18 -9.91 9.40
C VAL A 11 0.18 -9.32 10.40
N LEU A 12 -0.90 -10.04 10.73
CA LEU A 12 -1.82 -9.62 11.79
C LEU A 12 -1.14 -9.55 13.16
N VAL A 13 -0.20 -10.46 13.46
CA VAL A 13 0.59 -10.39 14.69
C VAL A 13 1.49 -9.16 14.69
N ARG A 14 2.15 -8.83 13.56
CA ARG A 14 2.98 -7.63 13.43
C ARG A 14 2.17 -6.34 13.57
N VAL A 15 1.01 -6.25 12.91
CA VAL A 15 0.06 -5.13 13.00
C VAL A 15 -0.47 -4.99 14.42
N ALA A 16 -0.85 -6.11 15.05
CA ALA A 16 -1.28 -6.12 16.43
C ALA A 16 -0.15 -5.67 17.36
N ALA A 17 1.11 -6.10 17.16
CA ALA A 17 2.23 -5.63 17.96
C ALA A 17 2.45 -4.11 17.86
N ILE A 18 2.24 -3.53 16.67
CA ILE A 18 2.25 -2.07 16.47
C ILE A 18 1.09 -1.40 17.23
N GLN A 19 -0.10 -2.00 17.25
CA GLN A 19 -1.28 -1.49 17.98
C GLN A 19 -1.18 -1.66 19.51
N ASN A 20 -0.62 -2.79 19.96
CA ASN A 20 -0.63 -3.26 21.35
C ASN A 20 0.65 -2.93 22.13
N TYR A 21 1.47 -1.97 21.68
CA TYR A 21 2.58 -1.44 22.47
C TYR A 21 2.14 -0.83 23.84
N TYR A 22 0.85 -0.91 24.22
CA TYR A 22 0.29 -0.39 25.46
C TYR A 22 -0.23 -1.43 26.47
N ILE A 23 -0.23 -2.74 26.21
CA ILE A 23 -0.83 -3.71 27.16
C ILE A 23 0.02 -4.99 27.21
N GLU A 24 0.61 -5.24 28.38
CA GLU A 24 1.38 -6.44 28.79
C GLU A 24 2.91 -6.36 28.65
N GLU A 25 3.50 -5.66 29.61
CA GLU A 25 4.78 -5.98 30.22
C GLU A 25 4.85 -7.50 30.51
N SER A 26 5.85 -8.21 29.96
CA SER A 26 6.27 -9.59 30.34
C SER A 26 6.00 -10.78 29.38
N ARG A 27 6.15 -10.61 28.06
CA ARG A 27 6.54 -11.75 27.20
C ARG A 27 7.68 -11.35 26.26
N GLU A 28 8.91 -11.64 26.70
CA GLU A 28 10.06 -11.95 25.82
C GLU A 28 9.55 -12.69 24.58
N THR A 29 9.90 -12.40 23.33
CA THR A 29 10.93 -11.64 22.61
C THR A 29 10.37 -11.70 21.17
N GLU A 30 10.31 -10.66 20.38
CA GLU A 30 11.43 -10.04 19.68
C GLU A 30 11.05 -8.58 19.37
N LEU A 31 12.05 -7.72 19.17
CA LEU A 31 11.87 -6.39 18.58
C LEU A 31 10.88 -6.47 17.41
N PRO A 32 10.09 -5.41 17.12
CA PRO A 32 9.22 -5.40 15.95
C PRO A 32 10.07 -5.87 14.76
N SER A 33 9.83 -7.12 14.33
CA SER A 33 10.58 -7.77 13.26
C SER A 33 10.54 -6.77 12.12
N ASP A 34 11.71 -6.43 11.58
CA ASP A 34 11.85 -5.32 10.64
C ASP A 34 10.66 -5.32 9.68
N ILE A 35 9.94 -4.20 9.62
CA ILE A 35 8.60 -4.10 9.03
C ILE A 35 8.60 -4.50 7.54
N ASN A 36 9.79 -4.46 6.92
CA ASN A 36 10.03 -4.83 5.53
C ASN A 36 10.55 -6.26 5.36
N GLN A 37 10.71 -7.02 6.45
CA GLN A 37 11.11 -8.43 6.38
C GLN A 37 10.10 -9.23 5.57
N PRO A 38 10.57 -10.03 4.61
CA PRO A 38 9.71 -10.92 3.85
C PRO A 38 9.08 -11.97 4.76
N THR A 39 7.87 -12.37 4.41
CA THR A 39 7.15 -13.52 4.94
C THR A 39 7.69 -14.79 4.31
N THR A 40 7.06 -15.93 4.64
CA THR A 40 7.51 -17.24 4.15
C THR A 40 7.36 -17.41 2.63
N SER A 41 6.48 -16.64 2.00
CA SER A 41 6.30 -16.59 0.54
C SER A 41 7.23 -15.62 -0.18
N GLY A 42 8.04 -14.83 0.54
CA GLY A 42 8.92 -13.82 -0.05
C GLY A 42 8.25 -12.46 -0.29
N ASP A 43 6.97 -12.31 0.06
CA ASP A 43 6.27 -11.04 0.14
C ASP A 43 6.52 -10.36 1.49
N ALA A 44 6.60 -9.04 1.58
CA ALA A 44 6.62 -8.36 2.89
C ALA A 44 5.22 -8.10 3.45
N ALA A 45 5.17 -7.70 4.73
CA ALA A 45 3.92 -7.38 5.45
C ALA A 45 3.01 -6.40 4.69
N ILE A 46 3.60 -5.41 4.01
CA ILE A 46 2.85 -4.43 3.21
C ILE A 46 2.11 -5.04 1.99
N HIS A 47 2.63 -6.11 1.38
CA HIS A 47 1.97 -6.81 0.27
C HIS A 47 0.69 -7.51 0.75
N VAL A 48 0.83 -8.27 1.83
CA VAL A 48 -0.29 -8.97 2.47
C VAL A 48 -1.32 -7.97 3.01
N ALA A 49 -0.85 -6.87 3.60
CA ALA A 49 -1.72 -5.78 4.05
C ALA A 49 -2.54 -5.18 2.92
N ALA A 50 -1.90 -4.90 1.78
CA ALA A 50 -2.58 -4.39 0.60
C ALA A 50 -3.68 -5.35 0.09
N MET A 51 -3.49 -6.67 0.23
CA MET A 51 -4.43 -7.70 -0.19
C MET A 51 -5.64 -7.87 0.74
N TYR A 52 -5.39 -7.92 2.05
CA TYR A 52 -6.37 -8.47 3.00
C TYR A 52 -6.80 -7.47 4.08
N LEU A 53 -5.91 -6.55 4.47
CA LEU A 53 -6.16 -5.67 5.60
C LEU A 53 -7.05 -4.49 5.21
N LYS A 54 -7.51 -3.79 6.24
CA LYS A 54 -8.25 -2.54 6.09
C LYS A 54 -7.29 -1.38 5.79
N PRO A 55 -7.77 -0.30 5.15
CA PRO A 55 -6.96 0.88 4.85
C PRO A 55 -6.26 1.47 6.08
N GLU A 56 -6.88 1.39 7.26
CA GLU A 56 -6.35 1.91 8.51
C GLU A 56 -5.12 1.12 8.98
N ASP A 57 -5.19 -0.21 8.97
CA ASP A 57 -4.07 -1.09 9.34
C ASP A 57 -2.90 -0.96 8.35
N LEU A 58 -3.22 -0.81 7.06
CA LEU A 58 -2.24 -0.55 6.01
C LEU A 58 -1.54 0.81 6.19
N SER A 59 -2.32 1.85 6.49
CA SER A 59 -1.79 3.20 6.78
C SER A 59 -0.88 3.19 8.00
N MET A 60 -1.22 2.39 9.01
CA MET A 60 -0.40 2.23 10.20
C MET A 60 0.95 1.56 9.88
N LEU A 61 0.97 0.51 9.07
CA LEU A 61 2.24 -0.09 8.61
C LEU A 61 3.11 0.93 7.86
N LEU A 62 2.51 1.69 6.95
CA LEU A 62 3.20 2.76 6.21
C LEU A 62 3.74 3.85 7.14
N ALA A 63 2.98 4.23 8.18
CA ALA A 63 3.42 5.21 9.17
C ALA A 63 4.59 4.72 10.04
N HIS A 64 4.74 3.39 10.20
CA HIS A 64 5.83 2.77 10.97
C HIS A 64 7.04 2.37 10.10
N GLY A 65 7.13 2.91 8.87
CA GLY A 65 8.32 2.76 8.02
C GLY A 65 8.24 1.60 7.02
N ALA A 66 7.05 1.05 6.76
CA ALA A 66 6.89 0.09 5.68
C ALA A 66 7.20 0.73 4.32
N GLU A 67 8.06 0.08 3.54
CA GLU A 67 8.47 0.54 2.23
C GLU A 67 7.33 0.37 1.21
N VAL A 68 6.72 1.48 0.83
CA VAL A 68 5.54 1.53 -0.06
C VAL A 68 5.76 0.90 -1.45
N ASN A 69 7.01 0.90 -1.92
CA ASN A 69 7.42 0.39 -3.23
C ASN A 69 8.25 -0.90 -3.13
N LEU A 70 8.23 -1.55 -1.97
CA LEU A 70 8.97 -2.79 -1.79
C LEU A 70 8.51 -3.82 -2.82
N VAL A 71 9.47 -4.61 -3.28
CA VAL A 71 9.24 -5.62 -4.32
C VAL A 71 9.21 -6.98 -3.64
N GLY A 72 8.05 -7.63 -3.69
CA GLY A 72 7.83 -8.97 -3.17
C GLY A 72 8.06 -10.06 -4.21
N GLU A 73 7.31 -11.15 -4.08
CA GLU A 73 7.45 -12.31 -4.96
C GLU A 73 7.09 -11.93 -6.42
N PHE A 74 7.81 -12.51 -7.38
CA PHE A 74 7.65 -12.24 -8.82
C PHE A 74 7.80 -10.78 -9.25
N GLY A 75 8.43 -9.95 -8.42
CA GLY A 75 8.56 -8.52 -8.69
C GLY A 75 7.29 -7.72 -8.39
N ALA A 76 6.30 -8.31 -7.71
CA ALA A 76 5.07 -7.61 -7.37
C ALA A 76 5.35 -6.47 -6.38
N THR A 77 4.55 -5.41 -6.46
CA THR A 77 4.55 -4.32 -5.49
C THR A 77 3.22 -4.33 -4.73
N PRO A 78 3.09 -3.62 -3.60
CA PRO A 78 1.83 -3.55 -2.86
C PRO A 78 0.64 -3.09 -3.72
N LEU A 79 0.87 -2.24 -4.72
CA LEU A 79 -0.17 -1.84 -5.67
C LEU A 79 -0.66 -3.01 -6.55
N HIS A 80 0.22 -3.91 -6.98
CA HIS A 80 -0.17 -5.11 -7.73
C HIS A 80 -1.09 -5.99 -6.88
N CYS A 81 -0.70 -6.20 -5.61
CA CYS A 81 -1.45 -6.97 -4.62
C CYS A 81 -2.85 -6.39 -4.36
N ALA A 82 -2.96 -5.08 -4.16
CA ALA A 82 -4.25 -4.40 -4.00
C ALA A 82 -5.14 -4.52 -5.24
N ALA A 83 -4.55 -4.41 -6.44
CA ALA A 83 -5.28 -4.54 -7.71
C ALA A 83 -5.82 -5.97 -7.92
N VAL A 84 -5.02 -7.01 -7.64
CA VAL A 84 -5.46 -8.42 -7.70
C VAL A 84 -6.66 -8.68 -6.80
N ARG A 85 -6.65 -8.11 -5.60
CA ARG A 85 -7.73 -8.26 -4.61
C ARG A 85 -8.84 -7.23 -4.75
N LYS A 86 -8.82 -6.42 -5.82
CA LYS A 86 -9.84 -5.40 -6.10
C LYS A 86 -10.02 -4.40 -4.94
N ARG A 87 -8.96 -4.14 -4.17
CA ARG A 87 -8.96 -3.26 -2.99
C ARG A 87 -8.65 -1.82 -3.40
N LEU A 88 -9.63 -1.13 -3.98
CA LEU A 88 -9.46 0.25 -4.46
C LEU A 88 -9.03 1.20 -3.32
N ASP A 89 -9.61 1.06 -2.13
CA ASP A 89 -9.28 1.90 -0.98
C ASP A 89 -7.82 1.76 -0.54
N ASN A 90 -7.33 0.51 -0.42
CA ASN A 90 -5.93 0.23 -0.10
C ASN A 90 -4.99 0.76 -1.19
N PHE A 91 -5.39 0.68 -2.46
CA PHE A 91 -4.62 1.22 -3.57
C PHE A 91 -4.51 2.75 -3.51
N VAL A 92 -5.60 3.44 -3.17
CA VAL A 92 -5.59 4.90 -2.98
C VAL A 92 -4.69 5.28 -1.80
N VAL A 93 -4.74 4.56 -0.68
CA VAL A 93 -3.83 4.78 0.47
C VAL A 93 -2.38 4.62 0.05
N LEU A 94 -2.04 3.56 -0.67
CA LEU A 94 -0.68 3.35 -1.16
C LEU A 94 -0.21 4.52 -2.06
N LEU A 95 -1.05 4.96 -3.00
CA LEU A 95 -0.74 6.14 -3.82
C LEU A 95 -0.51 7.40 -2.99
N GLN A 96 -1.37 7.66 -1.99
CA GLN A 96 -1.21 8.81 -1.08
C GLN A 96 0.13 8.79 -0.33
N HIS A 97 0.66 7.59 -0.04
CA HIS A 97 1.96 7.38 0.59
C HIS A 97 3.13 7.31 -0.40
N GLY A 98 2.94 7.66 -1.68
CA GLY A 98 4.00 7.73 -2.67
C GLY A 98 4.30 6.42 -3.39
N ALA A 99 3.35 5.48 -3.43
CA ALA A 99 3.48 4.30 -4.25
C ALA A 99 3.60 4.69 -5.74
N ALA A 100 4.51 4.03 -6.45
CA ALA A 100 4.75 4.25 -7.87
C ALA A 100 3.83 3.33 -8.71
N PRO A 101 2.80 3.87 -9.38
CA PRO A 101 1.80 3.08 -10.11
C PRO A 101 2.30 2.51 -11.43
N ASP A 102 3.47 2.96 -11.90
CA ASP A 102 4.06 2.53 -13.17
C ASP A 102 5.08 1.40 -13.03
N LEU A 103 5.39 0.98 -11.80
CA LEU A 103 6.28 -0.17 -11.56
C LEU A 103 5.72 -1.42 -12.20
N ARG A 104 6.59 -2.23 -12.79
CA ARG A 104 6.21 -3.47 -13.47
C ARG A 104 6.78 -4.65 -12.73
N MET A 105 5.94 -5.66 -12.48
CA MET A 105 6.42 -6.96 -11.99
C MET A 105 7.20 -7.72 -13.07
N HIS A 106 7.79 -8.88 -12.76
CA HIS A 106 8.67 -9.62 -13.67
C HIS A 106 8.02 -9.99 -15.03
N ARG A 107 6.69 -10.09 -15.07
CA ARG A 107 5.93 -10.32 -16.32
C ARG A 107 5.70 -9.04 -17.15
N GLY A 108 6.25 -7.91 -16.75
CA GLY A 108 6.09 -6.62 -17.43
C GLY A 108 4.71 -5.96 -17.23
N ILE A 109 3.88 -6.53 -16.36
CA ILE A 109 2.50 -6.11 -16.08
C ILE A 109 2.52 -4.97 -15.07
N LYS A 110 1.69 -3.93 -15.29
CA LYS A 110 1.47 -2.84 -14.33
C LYS A 110 0.39 -3.20 -13.30
N PRO A 111 0.34 -2.54 -12.12
CA PRO A 111 -0.69 -2.77 -11.11
C PRO A 111 -2.11 -2.71 -11.67
N VAL A 112 -2.44 -1.67 -12.44
CA VAL A 112 -3.78 -1.46 -13.02
C VAL A 112 -4.17 -2.53 -14.05
N GLU A 113 -3.20 -3.23 -14.63
CA GLU A 113 -3.42 -4.30 -15.62
C GLU A 113 -3.71 -5.66 -14.95
N MET A 114 -3.52 -5.77 -13.63
CA MET A 114 -3.90 -6.97 -12.87
C MET A 114 -5.43 -7.14 -12.78
N VAL A 115 -6.19 -6.05 -12.93
CA VAL A 115 -7.65 -6.09 -12.97
C VAL A 115 -8.10 -6.48 -14.38
N ARG A 116 -8.40 -7.77 -14.59
CA ARG A 116 -8.76 -8.31 -15.91
C ARG A 116 -10.26 -8.40 -16.15
N ASP A 117 -11.01 -8.88 -15.16
CA ASP A 117 -12.42 -9.26 -15.34
C ASP A 117 -13.41 -8.15 -14.97
N ASP A 118 -12.93 -6.93 -14.69
CA ASP A 118 -13.76 -5.83 -14.19
C ASP A 118 -13.28 -4.49 -14.77
N GLU A 119 -13.81 -4.14 -15.94
CA GLU A 119 -13.45 -2.92 -16.65
C GLU A 119 -13.86 -1.64 -15.91
N ALA A 120 -14.98 -1.67 -15.16
CA ALA A 120 -15.41 -0.53 -14.37
C ALA A 120 -14.41 -0.26 -13.24
N LEU A 121 -14.01 -1.32 -12.55
CA LEU A 121 -13.02 -1.23 -11.49
C LEU A 121 -11.65 -0.84 -12.05
N LYS A 122 -11.21 -1.43 -13.16
CA LYS A 122 -9.95 -1.07 -13.83
C LYS A 122 -9.89 0.42 -14.17
N ARG A 123 -10.99 0.99 -14.69
CA ARG A 123 -11.12 2.44 -14.91
C ARG A 123 -10.99 3.24 -13.62
N ALA A 124 -11.57 2.76 -12.51
CA ALA A 124 -11.44 3.43 -11.21
C ALA A 124 -9.97 3.45 -10.73
N PHE A 125 -9.22 2.36 -10.90
CA PHE A 125 -7.79 2.31 -10.60
C PHE A 125 -6.97 3.29 -11.47
N VAL A 126 -7.25 3.33 -12.78
CA VAL A 126 -6.59 4.30 -13.69
C VAL A 126 -6.90 5.74 -13.28
N LEU A 127 -8.16 6.04 -12.97
CA LEU A 127 -8.56 7.36 -12.51
C LEU A 127 -7.91 7.73 -11.17
N ALA A 128 -7.75 6.79 -10.24
CA ALA A 128 -7.03 7.01 -8.99
C ALA A 128 -5.56 7.41 -9.23
N VAL A 129 -4.89 6.77 -10.20
CA VAL A 129 -3.52 7.13 -10.60
C VAL A 129 -3.47 8.52 -11.22
N GLU A 130 -4.37 8.81 -12.16
CA GLU A 130 -4.41 10.10 -12.86
C GLU A 130 -4.72 11.25 -11.89
N THR A 131 -5.71 11.07 -11.00
CA THR A 131 -6.06 12.07 -9.99
C THR A 131 -4.91 12.33 -9.04
N HIS A 132 -4.20 11.28 -8.58
CA HIS A 132 -3.01 11.45 -7.75
C HIS A 132 -1.90 12.22 -8.50
N ARG A 133 -1.66 11.90 -9.77
CA ARG A 133 -0.66 12.60 -10.60
C ARG A 133 -1.00 14.07 -10.83
N GLN A 134 -2.28 14.38 -11.06
CA GLN A 134 -2.77 15.75 -11.20
C GLN A 134 -2.70 16.52 -9.87
N ALA A 135 -2.97 15.86 -8.74
CA ALA A 135 -2.84 16.45 -7.42
C ALA A 135 -1.38 16.81 -7.09
N ALA A 136 -0.42 15.96 -7.48
CA ALA A 136 1.00 16.27 -7.38
C ALA A 136 1.36 17.51 -8.23
N LEU A 137 0.93 17.55 -9.50
CA LEU A 137 1.19 18.67 -10.40
C LEU A 137 0.59 20.01 -9.91
N ARG A 138 -0.57 19.97 -9.26
CA ARG A 138 -1.23 21.16 -8.70
C ARG A 138 -0.56 21.72 -7.46
N ARG A 139 0.12 20.88 -6.68
CA ARG A 139 0.90 21.32 -5.51
C ARG A 139 2.16 22.09 -5.92
N ASP A 140 2.69 21.80 -7.10
CA ASP A 140 3.88 22.44 -7.65
C ASP A 140 3.58 23.75 -8.42
N LEU A 141 2.31 24.16 -8.55
CA LEU A 141 1.99 25.47 -9.11
C LEU A 141 2.35 26.55 -8.08
N PRO A 142 3.30 27.46 -8.37
CA PRO A 142 3.52 28.62 -7.52
C PRO A 142 2.20 29.37 -7.42
N ALA A 143 1.79 29.71 -6.20
CA ALA A 143 0.64 30.56 -5.96
C ALA A 143 0.81 31.82 -6.78
N HIS A 144 0.14 31.90 -7.93
CA HIS A 144 0.23 33.03 -8.84
C HIS A 144 -0.50 34.19 -8.18
N ASP A 145 0.26 34.92 -7.36
CA ASP A 145 0.30 36.35 -7.23
C ASP A 145 -1.00 37.08 -7.63
N ALA A 146 -2.00 36.98 -6.77
CA ALA A 146 -3.26 37.74 -6.89
C ALA A 146 -3.10 39.18 -6.36
N THR A 147 -1.92 39.81 -6.50
CA THR A 147 -1.64 41.15 -5.93
C THR A 147 -1.31 42.23 -6.96
N THR A 148 -1.46 42.01 -8.26
CA THR A 148 -1.28 43.12 -9.23
C THR A 148 -2.43 43.27 -10.23
N ARG A 149 -3.46 44.02 -9.81
CA ARG A 149 -3.80 45.30 -10.44
C ARG A 149 -4.96 45.97 -9.70
N LYS A 150 -4.61 46.94 -8.87
CA LYS A 150 -5.34 48.21 -8.85
C LYS A 150 -5.11 48.88 -10.21
N ALA A 151 -6.17 49.17 -10.94
CA ALA A 151 -6.28 50.28 -11.87
C ALA A 151 -7.77 50.65 -11.95
#